data_AF-A0A060ZH18-F1
#
_entry.id   AF-A0A060ZH18-F1
#
_cell.length_a   1.000
_cell.length_b   1.000
_cell.length_c   1.000
_cell.angle_alpha   90.00
_cell.angle_beta   90.00
_cell.angle_gamma   90.00
#
_symmetry.space_group_name_H-M   'P 1'
#
loop_
_entity.id
_entity.type
_entity.pdbx_description
1 polymer ?
#
loop_
_entity_poly.entity_id
_entity_poly.type
_entity_poly.pdbx_seq_one_letter_code
_entity_poly.pdbx_strand_id
1 'polypeptide(L)' 'MKYKAEVQSNRGLSEENLVFLAQKAFSSSSINPDDYRGMTMTWSQFNRESLPGRNFTFWQWFDGVMELTKKHLKPHWNDG' A
#
# COMPACT_ATOMS: atom_id res chain seq x y z
N MET A 1 -4.65 -10.47 7.18
CA MET A 1 -3.50 -9.91 6.43
C MET A 1 -3.01 -8.62 7.08
N LYS A 2 -1.69 -8.38 7.09
CA LYS A 2 -0.92 -7.37 7.88
C LYS A 2 -1.65 -6.07 8.20
N TYR A 3 -2.24 -5.38 7.20
CA TYR A 3 -2.88 -4.08 7.38
C TYR A 3 -3.99 -4.06 8.45
N LYS A 4 -4.95 -5.00 8.38
CA LYS A 4 -6.04 -5.11 9.37
C LYS A 4 -5.51 -5.31 10.80
N ALA A 5 -4.43 -6.10 10.93
CA ALA A 5 -3.81 -6.40 12.21
C ALA A 5 -3.07 -5.17 12.78
N GLU A 6 -2.26 -4.49 11.95
CA GLU A 6 -1.49 -3.32 12.39
C GLU A 6 -2.39 -2.13 12.73
N VAL A 7 -3.39 -1.85 11.90
CA VAL A 7 -4.37 -0.77 12.12
C VAL A 7 -5.41 -1.16 13.19
N GLN A 8 -5.45 -2.44 13.59
CA GLN A 8 -6.41 -3.00 14.55
C GLN A 8 -7.87 -2.67 14.16
N SER A 9 -8.18 -2.85 12.88
CA SER A 9 -9.48 -2.56 12.29
C SER A 9 -10.00 -3.77 11.52
N ASN A 10 -11.32 -3.96 11.55
CA ASN A 10 -11.99 -4.94 10.71
C ASN A 10 -12.09 -4.49 9.24
N ARG A 11 -12.00 -3.17 8.99
CA ARG A 11 -11.93 -2.58 7.64
C ARG A 11 -10.54 -2.78 7.06
N GLY A 12 -10.49 -3.51 5.96
CA GLY A 12 -9.26 -3.74 5.21
C GLY A 12 -9.12 -2.80 4.03
N LEU A 13 -8.14 -3.10 3.18
CA LEU A 13 -7.97 -2.45 1.90
C LEU A 13 -9.07 -2.92 0.94
N SER A 14 -9.75 -1.98 0.28
CA SER A 14 -10.65 -2.26 -0.84
C SER A 14 -9.88 -2.65 -2.10
N GLU A 15 -10.56 -3.13 -3.13
CA GLU A 15 -9.95 -3.41 -4.43
C GLU A 15 -9.30 -2.16 -5.04
N GLU A 16 -9.96 -1.01 -4.95
CA GLU A 16 -9.41 0.29 -5.38
C GLU A 16 -8.11 0.63 -4.64
N ASN A 17 -8.05 0.35 -3.32
CA ASN A 17 -6.81 0.55 -2.57
C ASN A 17 -5.70 -0.36 -3.08
N LEU A 18 -6.01 -1.63 -3.42
CA LEU A 18 -5.03 -2.57 -3.95
C LEU A 18 -4.50 -2.13 -5.32
N VAL A 19 -5.37 -1.63 -6.21
CA VAL A 19 -4.96 -1.07 -7.51
C VAL A 19 -4.02 0.13 -7.31
N PHE A 20 -4.36 1.04 -6.39
CA PHE A 20 -3.49 2.20 -6.09
C PHE A 20 -2.12 1.77 -5.54
N LEU A 21 -2.08 0.75 -4.69
CA LEU A 21 -0.83 0.20 -4.19
C LEU A 21 0.00 -0.43 -5.32
N ALA A 22 -0.63 -1.13 -6.26
CA ALA A 22 0.04 -1.71 -7.42
C ALA A 22 0.59 -0.62 -8.36
N GLN A 23 -0.20 0.40 -8.69
CA GLN A 23 0.23 1.58 -9.44
C GLN A 23 1.49 2.21 -8.81
N LYS A 24 1.46 2.40 -7.49
CA LYS A 24 2.60 2.99 -6.76
C LYS A 24 3.83 2.08 -6.77
N ALA A 25 3.65 0.79 -6.49
CA ALA A 25 4.77 -0.14 -6.40
C ALA A 25 5.44 -0.41 -7.75
N PHE A 26 4.66 -0.46 -8.83
CA PHE A 26 5.15 -0.72 -10.18
C PHE A 26 5.37 0.55 -11.01
N SER A 27 5.14 1.73 -10.44
CA SER A 27 5.20 3.02 -11.17
C SER A 27 4.36 3.01 -12.45
N SER A 28 3.18 2.39 -12.37
CA SER A 28 2.24 2.18 -13.48
C SER A 28 1.04 3.12 -13.34
N SER A 29 0.44 3.49 -14.47
CA SER A 29 -0.75 4.33 -14.56
C SER A 29 -2.03 3.55 -14.88
N SER A 30 -1.96 2.22 -15.02
CA SER A 30 -3.16 1.42 -15.31
C SER A 30 -4.13 1.46 -14.13
N ILE A 31 -5.42 1.58 -14.44
CA ILE A 31 -6.50 1.48 -13.46
C ILE A 31 -7.16 0.09 -13.46
N ASN A 32 -6.78 -0.78 -14.40
CA ASN A 32 -7.37 -2.10 -14.54
C ASN A 32 -6.68 -3.10 -13.59
N PRO A 33 -7.39 -3.71 -12.62
CA PRO A 33 -6.82 -4.71 -11.73
C PRO A 33 -6.16 -5.89 -12.46
N ASP A 34 -6.70 -6.28 -13.62
CA ASP A 34 -6.23 -7.44 -14.37
C ASP A 34 -4.79 -7.28 -14.88
N ASP A 35 -4.36 -6.05 -15.15
CA ASP A 35 -3.01 -5.75 -15.61
C ASP A 35 -1.96 -6.09 -14.54
N TYR A 36 -2.37 -6.13 -13.27
CA TYR A 36 -1.50 -6.39 -12.12
C TYR A 36 -1.53 -7.84 -11.63
N ARG A 37 -2.57 -8.63 -11.97
CA ARG A 37 -2.79 -9.99 -11.44
C ARG A 37 -1.66 -10.98 -11.75
N GLY A 38 -0.93 -10.76 -12.84
CA GLY A 38 0.23 -11.58 -13.25
C GLY A 38 1.59 -10.95 -12.94
N MET A 39 1.64 -9.76 -12.34
CA MET A 39 2.89 -9.08 -12.08
C MET A 39 3.60 -9.66 -10.86
N THR A 40 4.91 -9.86 -10.98
CA THR A 40 5.76 -10.29 -9.88
C THR A 40 6.52 -9.09 -9.31
N MET A 41 6.49 -8.95 -7.99
CA MET A 41 7.28 -7.97 -7.28
C MET A 41 8.53 -8.63 -6.70
N THR A 42 9.70 -8.10 -7.02
CA THR A 42 10.95 -8.55 -6.41
C THR A 42 11.10 -7.94 -5.00
N TRP A 43 11.91 -8.58 -4.15
CA TRP A 43 12.26 -8.00 -2.85
C TRP A 43 12.92 -6.62 -2.98
N SER A 44 13.71 -6.42 -4.04
CA SER A 44 14.38 -5.15 -4.28
C SER A 44 13.37 -4.02 -4.51
N GLN A 45 12.39 -4.24 -5.38
CA GLN A 45 11.31 -3.28 -5.64
C GLN A 45 10.44 -3.03 -4.40
N PHE A 46 10.23 -4.06 -3.57
CA PHE A 46 9.41 -3.94 -2.37
C PHE A 46 10.08 -3.10 -1.27
N ASN A 47 11.37 -3.34 -0.97
CA ASN A 47 12.03 -2.73 0.20
C ASN A 47 13.54 -2.47 0.06
N ARG A 48 14.08 -2.28 -1.14
CA ARG A 48 15.49 -1.90 -1.36
C ARG A 48 15.65 -0.71 -2.29
N GLU A 49 14.92 -0.70 -3.38
CA GLU A 49 14.86 0.40 -4.34
C GLU A 49 13.91 1.48 -3.85
N SER A 50 14.32 2.74 -4.00
CA SER A 50 13.46 3.88 -3.70
C SER A 50 12.42 4.05 -4.80
N LEU A 51 11.23 4.51 -4.43
CA LEU A 51 10.22 4.90 -5.42
C LEU A 51 10.76 6.04 -6.31
N PRO A 52 10.33 6.14 -7.58
CA PRO A 52 10.80 7.19 -8.48
C PRO A 52 10.60 8.59 -7.89
N GLY A 53 11.68 9.39 -7.88
CA GLY A 53 11.68 10.74 -7.34
C GLY A 53 11.56 10.83 -5.81
N ARG A 54 11.75 9.72 -5.09
CA ARG A 54 11.72 9.65 -3.62
C ARG A 54 13.00 9.05 -3.08
N ASN A 55 13.22 9.25 -1.78
CA ASN A 55 14.34 8.70 -1.02
C ASN A 55 13.91 7.58 -0.05
N PHE A 56 12.75 6.95 -0.32
CA PHE A 56 12.19 5.87 0.48
C PHE A 56 11.61 4.77 -0.42
N THR A 57 11.59 3.55 0.10
CA THR A 57 11.07 2.35 -0.57
C THR A 57 9.54 2.29 -0.53
N PHE A 58 8.95 1.40 -1.32
CA PHE A 58 7.50 1.14 -1.25
C PHE A 58 7.07 0.71 0.16
N TRP A 59 7.80 -0.22 0.78
CA TRP A 59 7.49 -0.68 2.13
C TRP A 59 7.57 0.43 3.17
N GLN A 60 8.61 1.26 3.15
CA GLN A 60 8.75 2.37 4.10
C GLN A 60 7.56 3.35 4.03
N TRP A 61 7.09 3.65 2.81
CA TRP A 61 5.90 4.46 2.64
C TRP A 61 4.64 3.77 3.20
N PHE A 62 4.44 2.49 2.88
CA PHE A 62 3.25 1.76 3.31
C PHE A 62 3.21 1.53 4.82
N ASP A 63 4.36 1.26 5.43
CA ASP A 63 4.52 1.16 6.88
C ASP A 63 4.21 2.50 7.57
N GLY A 64 4.67 3.62 7.00
CA GLY A 64 4.31 4.95 7.47
C GLY A 64 2.80 5.24 7.41
N VAL A 65 2.10 4.77 6.36
CA VAL A 65 0.63 4.88 6.25
C VAL A 65 -0.05 4.05 7.34
N MET A 66 0.39 2.81 7.57
CA MET A 66 -0.17 1.96 8.63
C MET A 66 0.02 2.60 10.01
N GLU A 67 1.21 3.15 10.27
CA GLU A 67 1.54 3.75 11.55
C GLU A 67 0.76 5.05 11.81
N LEU A 68 0.63 5.92 10.80
CA LEU A 68 -0.21 7.12 10.86
C LEU A 68 -1.68 6.74 11.12
N THR A 69 -2.18 5.74 10.40
CA THR A 69 -3.57 5.30 10.54
C THR A 69 -3.82 4.75 11.93
N LYS A 70 -2.95 3.85 12.40
CA LYS A 70 -3.01 3.27 13.74
C LYS A 70 -2.99 4.31 14.85
N LYS A 71 -2.08 5.29 14.77
CA LYS A 71 -1.86 6.27 15.84
C LYS A 71 -2.88 7.39 15.86
N HIS A 72 -3.35 7.83 14.70
CA HIS A 72 -4.05 9.12 14.60
C HIS A 72 -5.36 9.05 13.82
N LEU A 73 -5.52 8.13 12.87
CA LEU A 73 -6.67 8.14 11.95
C LEU A 73 -7.61 6.94 12.11
N LYS A 74 -7.40 6.08 13.11
CA LYS A 74 -8.15 4.83 13.26
C LYS A 74 -9.68 5.03 13.30
N PRO A 75 -10.25 6.00 14.05
CA PRO A 75 -11.69 6.24 14.01
C PRO A 75 -12.17 6.63 12.61
N HIS A 76 -11.50 7.60 11.99
CA HIS A 76 -11.82 8.05 10.62
C HIS A 76 -11.73 6.92 9.60
N TRP A 77 -10.70 6.06 9.70
CA TRP A 77 -10.56 4.89 8.85
C TRP A 77 -11.74 3.92 9.03
N ASN A 78 -12.28 3.76 10.23
CA ASN A 78 -13.41 2.86 10.45
C ASN A 78 -14.73 3.44 9.95
N ASP A 79 -14.89 4.76 10.00
CA ASP A 79 -16.16 5.43 9.70
C ASP A 79 -16.50 5.47 8.21
N GLY A 80 -15.52 5.62 7.33
CA GLY A 80 -15.82 5.77 5.90
C GLY A 80 -14.78 6.56 5.16
#